data_AF-A0A9D1FCJ7-F1
#
_entry.id   AF-A0A9D1FCJ7-F1
#
_cell.length_a   1.000
_cell.length_b   1.000
_cell.length_c   1.000
_cell.angle_alpha   90.00
_cell.angle_beta   90.00
_cell.angle_gamma   90.00
#
_symmetry.space_group_name_H-M   'P 1'
#
loop_
_entity.id
_entity.type
_entity.pdbx_description
1 polymer ?
#
loop_
_entity_poly.entity_id
_entity_poly.type
_entity_poly.pdbx_seq_one_letter_code
_entity_poly.pdbx_strand_id
1 'polypeptide(L)'
;MAVPAAISRAFTVYLEAMDEARKGRRRIDGLLGLGGGAGSERCQDDFVSQLNAAVADFAAEGPSSAEAAEALRFVLAQAHEHRKSKEAYWMLLASHTLALPLIDLLEPADARAVLEYYEAEYPKRERLPAQKTAIKRLAERAKS
;
A
#
# COMPACT_ATOMS: atom_id res chain seq x y z
N MET A 1 7.21 13.41 -10.38
CA MET A 1 7.37 14.42 -9.32
C MET A 1 7.83 13.63 -8.11
N ALA A 2 7.53 13.98 -6.86
CA ALA A 2 7.88 13.12 -5.72
C ALA A 2 6.60 12.66 -5.05
N VAL A 3 6.53 11.36 -4.70
CA VAL A 3 5.46 10.80 -3.88
C VAL A 3 5.34 11.63 -2.59
N PRO A 4 4.12 11.97 -2.13
CA PRO A 4 3.93 12.73 -0.89
C PRO A 4 4.72 12.12 0.27
N ALA A 5 5.50 12.95 0.96
CA ALA A 5 6.41 12.49 2.01
C ALA A 5 5.68 11.77 3.15
N ALA A 6 4.44 12.15 3.44
CA ALA A 6 3.61 11.49 4.45
C ALA A 6 3.24 10.05 4.06
N ILE A 7 2.90 9.83 2.78
CA ILE A 7 2.57 8.49 2.25
C ILE A 7 3.83 7.61 2.31
N SER A 8 4.95 8.07 1.77
CA SER A 8 6.19 7.27 1.78
C SER A 8 6.68 6.99 3.21
N ARG A 9 6.60 7.97 4.11
CA ARG A 9 6.96 7.80 5.53
C ARG A 9 6.12 6.74 6.22
N ALA A 10 4.82 6.63 5.94
CA ALA A 10 3.97 5.59 6.53
C ALA A 10 4.48 4.18 6.18
N PHE A 11 4.89 3.97 4.93
CA PHE A 11 5.51 2.70 4.50
C PHE A 11 6.88 2.47 5.12
N THR A 12 7.76 3.48 5.13
CA THR A 12 9.09 3.36 5.74
C THR A 12 9.01 2.96 7.21
N VAL A 13 8.20 3.67 8.00
CA VAL A 13 8.02 3.39 9.43
C VAL A 13 7.47 1.98 9.64
N TYR A 14 6.48 1.56 8.85
CA TYR A 14 5.92 0.22 8.94
C TYR A 14 6.94 -0.87 8.61
N LEU A 15 7.67 -0.72 7.49
CA LEU A 15 8.65 -1.70 7.03
C LEU A 15 9.83 -1.83 8.00
N GLU A 16 10.31 -0.71 8.56
CA GLU A 16 11.35 -0.70 9.60
C GLU A 16 10.88 -1.41 10.87
N ALA A 17 9.68 -1.09 11.35
CA ALA A 17 9.11 -1.73 12.52
C ALA A 17 8.92 -3.25 12.33
N MET A 18 8.49 -3.67 11.13
CA MET A 18 8.38 -5.09 10.78
C MET A 18 9.74 -5.79 10.71
N ASP A 19 10.78 -5.12 10.20
CA ASP A 19 12.13 -5.69 10.16
C ASP A 19 12.73 -5.82 11.57
N GLU A 20 12.53 -4.82 12.44
CA GLU A 20 12.97 -4.87 13.83
C GLU A 20 12.22 -5.95 14.64
N ALA A 21 10.90 -6.07 14.46
CA ALA A 21 10.13 -7.14 15.08
C ALA A 21 10.63 -8.53 14.65
N ARG A 22 10.95 -8.70 13.36
CA ARG A 22 11.51 -9.94 12.81
C ARG A 22 12.90 -10.24 13.37
N LYS A 23 13.79 -9.24 13.50
CA LYS A 23 15.11 -9.38 14.14
C LYS A 23 14.98 -9.73 15.63
N GLY A 24 14.06 -9.09 16.34
CA GLY A 24 13.76 -9.35 17.74
C GLY A 24 13.28 -10.77 17.98
N ARG A 25 12.32 -11.25 17.19
CA ARG A 25 11.86 -12.66 17.22
C ARG A 25 12.99 -13.65 16.98
N ARG A 26 13.84 -13.44 15.97
CA ARG A 26 15.01 -14.32 15.74
C ARG A 26 15.97 -14.40 16.92
N ARG A 27 16.12 -13.31 17.70
CA ARG A 27 16.96 -13.31 18.91
C ARG A 27 16.30 -14.05 20.07
N ILE A 28 14.97 -13.92 20.22
CA ILE A 28 14.20 -14.55 21.31
C ILE A 28 13.91 -16.02 21.02
N ASP A 29 13.60 -16.40 19.78
CA ASP A 29 13.41 -17.81 19.37
C ASP A 29 14.68 -18.66 19.56
N GLY A 30 15.86 -18.01 19.58
CA GLY A 30 17.12 -18.65 19.96
C GLY A 30 17.29 -18.88 21.47
N LEU A 31 16.45 -18.28 22.32
CA LEU A 31 16.59 -18.30 23.77
C LEU A 31 15.37 -18.90 24.49
N LEU A 32 14.15 -18.54 24.11
CA LEU A 32 12.88 -18.91 24.76
C LEU A 32 11.73 -18.72 23.75
N GLY A 33 11.24 -19.80 23.14
CA GLY A 33 10.21 -19.77 22.07
C GLY A 33 8.80 -19.37 22.52
N LEU A 34 8.62 -18.18 23.09
CA LEU A 34 7.34 -17.66 23.56
C LEU A 34 7.20 -16.15 23.29
N GLY A 35 6.24 -15.77 22.43
CA GLY A 35 5.61 -14.45 22.43
C GLY A 35 6.03 -13.49 21.33
N GLY A 36 5.24 -13.37 20.25
CA GLY A 36 5.54 -12.46 19.13
C GLY A 36 4.34 -11.80 18.43
N GLY A 37 3.15 -11.77 19.05
CA GLY A 37 1.90 -11.32 18.41
C GLY A 37 1.48 -9.86 18.67
N ALA A 38 1.56 -9.38 19.91
CA ALA A 38 0.97 -8.08 20.28
C ALA A 38 1.67 -6.84 19.68
N GLY A 39 2.97 -6.94 19.39
CA GLY A 39 3.73 -5.84 18.77
C GLY A 39 3.42 -5.67 17.28
N SER A 40 3.12 -6.75 16.56
CA SER A 40 2.77 -6.69 15.13
C SER A 40 1.39 -6.11 14.90
N GLU A 41 0.42 -6.39 15.76
CA GLU A 41 -0.95 -5.85 15.64
C GLU A 41 -0.95 -4.32 15.79
N ARG A 42 -0.27 -3.79 16.82
CA ARG A 42 -0.14 -2.34 17.00
C ARG A 42 0.55 -1.65 15.82
N CYS A 43 1.61 -2.26 15.30
CA CYS A 43 2.34 -1.72 14.14
C CYS A 43 1.46 -1.65 12.89
N GLN A 44 0.56 -2.62 12.71
CA GLN A 44 -0.38 -2.65 11.59
C GLN A 44 -1.47 -1.58 11.74
N ASP A 45 -2.04 -1.41 12.94
CA ASP A 45 -3.03 -0.37 13.21
C ASP A 45 -2.45 1.04 13.01
N ASP A 46 -1.22 1.28 13.52
CA ASP A 46 -0.50 2.54 13.34
C ASP A 46 -0.21 2.82 11.87
N PHE A 47 0.12 1.79 11.08
CA PHE A 47 0.33 1.92 9.64
C PHE A 47 -0.97 2.29 8.91
N VAL A 48 -2.07 1.60 9.20
CA VAL A 48 -3.38 1.89 8.59
C VAL A 48 -3.81 3.32 8.92
N SER A 49 -3.68 3.73 10.17
CA SER A 49 -4.05 5.08 10.61
C SER A 49 -3.22 6.15 9.90
N GLN A 50 -1.89 6.00 9.88
CA GLN A 50 -0.99 6.98 9.25
C GLN A 50 -1.18 7.06 7.74
N LEU A 51 -1.31 5.91 7.06
CA LEU A 51 -1.51 5.90 5.61
C LEU A 51 -2.87 6.48 5.22
N ASN A 52 -3.93 6.15 5.96
CA ASN A 52 -5.26 6.68 5.69
C ASN A 52 -5.30 8.20 5.88
N ALA A 53 -4.69 8.73 6.94
CA ALA A 53 -4.56 10.17 7.15
C ALA A 53 -3.74 10.83 6.03
N ALA A 54 -2.58 10.27 5.69
CA ALA A 54 -1.72 10.81 4.63
C ALA A 54 -2.41 10.85 3.25
N VAL A 55 -3.18 9.82 2.91
CA VAL A 55 -3.97 9.79 1.66
C VAL A 55 -5.11 10.81 1.70
N ALA A 56 -5.80 10.95 2.83
CA ALA A 56 -6.90 11.90 2.97
C ALA A 56 -6.41 13.36 2.89
N ASP A 57 -5.33 13.68 3.61
CA ASP A 57 -4.71 15.00 3.61
C ASP A 57 -4.21 15.36 2.21
N PHE A 58 -3.48 14.44 1.56
CA PHE A 58 -3.01 14.64 0.19
C PHE A 58 -4.16 14.84 -0.79
N ALA A 59 -5.26 14.09 -0.67
CA ALA A 59 -6.44 14.30 -1.52
C ALA A 59 -7.09 15.67 -1.28
N ALA A 60 -7.10 16.15 -0.04
CA ALA A 60 -7.67 17.45 0.35
C ALA A 60 -6.81 18.65 -0.15
N GLU A 61 -5.51 18.45 -0.36
CA GLU A 61 -4.61 19.45 -0.95
C GLU A 61 -4.93 19.74 -2.45
N GLY A 62 -5.77 18.92 -3.08
CA GLY A 62 -6.18 19.09 -4.47
C GLY A 62 -5.05 18.83 -5.48
N PRO A 63 -4.42 17.63 -5.44
CA PRO A 63 -3.30 17.31 -6.32
C PRO A 63 -3.75 17.22 -7.76
N SER A 64 -2.82 17.45 -8.68
CA SER A 64 -3.04 17.13 -10.09
C SER A 64 -3.28 15.63 -10.28
N SER A 65 -3.94 15.27 -11.38
CA SER A 65 -4.14 13.87 -11.76
C SER A 65 -2.83 13.09 -11.82
N ALA A 66 -1.76 13.70 -12.36
CA ALA A 66 -0.45 13.08 -12.47
C ALA A 66 0.17 12.76 -11.08
N GLU A 67 0.02 13.67 -10.11
CA GLU A 67 0.51 13.47 -8.74
C GLU A 67 -0.30 12.40 -8.01
N ALA A 68 -1.63 12.39 -8.17
CA ALA A 68 -2.48 11.34 -7.64
C ALA A 68 -2.15 9.96 -8.25
N ALA A 69 -1.86 9.91 -9.55
CA ALA A 69 -1.46 8.69 -10.24
C ALA A 69 -0.09 8.16 -9.76
N GLU A 70 0.85 9.05 -9.48
CA GLU A 70 2.17 8.72 -8.94
C GLU A 70 2.06 8.17 -7.51
N ALA A 71 1.30 8.84 -6.64
CA ALA A 71 1.03 8.39 -5.27
C ALA A 71 0.31 7.04 -5.24
N LEU A 72 -0.71 6.85 -6.09
CA LEU A 72 -1.43 5.59 -6.19
C LEU A 72 -0.51 4.46 -6.68
N ARG A 73 0.29 4.70 -7.72
CA ARG A 73 1.26 3.70 -8.21
C ARG A 73 2.27 3.31 -7.15
N PHE A 74 2.77 4.27 -6.38
CA PHE A 74 3.67 4.01 -5.28
C PHE A 74 3.05 3.02 -4.28
N VAL A 75 1.85 3.29 -3.77
CA VAL A 75 1.17 2.39 -2.82
C VAL A 75 0.98 0.99 -3.40
N LEU A 76 0.50 0.90 -4.64
CA LEU A 76 0.23 -0.38 -5.29
C LEU A 76 1.51 -1.19 -5.59
N ALA A 77 2.66 -0.54 -5.73
CA ALA A 77 3.95 -1.18 -5.96
C ALA A 77 4.51 -1.85 -4.70
N GLN A 78 4.22 -1.30 -3.51
CA GLN A 78 4.88 -1.72 -2.25
C GLN A 78 4.67 -3.21 -1.95
N ALA A 79 3.47 -3.76 -2.18
CA ALA A 79 3.22 -5.17 -1.95
C ALA A 79 4.04 -6.08 -2.89
N HIS A 80 4.24 -5.66 -4.15
CA HIS A 80 5.08 -6.40 -5.10
C HIS A 80 6.57 -6.32 -4.72
N GLU A 81 7.07 -5.12 -4.46
CA GLU A 81 8.47 -4.86 -4.10
C GLU A 81 8.89 -5.64 -2.84
N HIS A 82 7.97 -5.79 -1.90
CA HIS A 82 8.19 -6.50 -0.64
C HIS A 82 7.58 -7.91 -0.60
N ARG A 83 7.32 -8.56 -1.74
CA ARG A 83 6.76 -9.92 -1.82
C ARG A 83 7.49 -10.99 -0.99
N LYS A 84 8.78 -10.79 -0.73
CA LYS A 84 9.61 -11.72 0.07
C LYS A 84 9.42 -11.53 1.58
N SER A 85 8.88 -10.40 2.01
CA SER A 85 8.60 -10.07 3.41
C SER A 85 7.25 -10.67 3.81
N LYS A 86 7.18 -12.00 4.01
CA LYS A 86 5.94 -12.76 4.26
C LYS A 86 5.00 -12.12 5.28
N GLU A 87 5.56 -11.53 6.33
CA GLU A 87 4.81 -10.95 7.45
C GLU A 87 4.24 -9.55 7.11
N ALA A 88 4.95 -8.74 6.33
CA ALA A 88 4.50 -7.42 5.89
C ALA A 88 3.62 -7.49 4.63
N TYR A 89 3.85 -8.49 3.78
CA TYR A 89 3.21 -8.65 2.47
C TYR A 89 1.69 -8.53 2.54
N TRP A 90 1.05 -9.22 3.48
CA TRP A 90 -0.41 -9.22 3.61
C TRP A 90 -0.97 -7.84 3.96
N MET A 91 -0.29 -7.09 4.82
CA MET A 91 -0.70 -5.74 5.20
C MET A 91 -0.47 -4.75 4.06
N LEU A 92 0.67 -4.84 3.36
CA LEU A 92 0.92 -4.03 2.17
C LEU A 92 -0.14 -4.29 1.09
N LEU A 93 -0.52 -5.54 0.90
CA LEU A 93 -1.57 -5.91 -0.06
C LEU A 93 -2.95 -5.40 0.36
N ALA A 94 -3.24 -5.37 1.66
CA ALA A 94 -4.46 -4.78 2.21
C ALA A 94 -4.48 -3.25 2.04
N SER A 95 -3.33 -2.58 2.16
CA SER A 95 -3.20 -1.12 2.05
C SER A 95 -3.69 -0.54 0.72
N HIS A 96 -3.78 -1.37 -0.34
CA HIS A 96 -4.33 -0.96 -1.63
C HIS A 96 -5.75 -0.41 -1.50
N THR A 97 -6.54 -0.88 -0.54
CA THR A 97 -7.90 -0.37 -0.31
C THR A 97 -7.91 1.05 0.26
N LEU A 98 -6.87 1.44 0.99
CA LEU A 98 -6.72 2.76 1.60
C LEU A 98 -6.38 3.83 0.56
N ALA A 99 -5.74 3.45 -0.55
CA ALA A 99 -5.40 4.38 -1.64
C ALA A 99 -6.51 4.53 -2.70
N LEU A 100 -7.61 3.78 -2.61
CA LEU A 100 -8.69 3.86 -3.60
C LEU A 100 -9.31 5.26 -3.78
N PRO A 101 -9.41 6.13 -2.75
CA PRO A 101 -9.89 7.50 -2.96
C PRO A 101 -9.08 8.30 -3.97
N LEU A 102 -7.79 7.99 -4.16
CA LEU A 102 -6.94 8.67 -5.15
C LEU A 102 -7.39 8.39 -6.60
N ILE A 103 -8.11 7.28 -6.84
CA ILE A 103 -8.66 6.97 -8.17
C ILE A 103 -9.65 8.04 -8.62
N ASP A 104 -10.41 8.62 -7.68
CA ASP A 104 -11.45 9.60 -8.01
C ASP A 104 -10.85 10.94 -8.50
N LEU A 105 -9.57 11.16 -8.24
CA LEU A 105 -8.81 12.36 -8.64
C LEU A 105 -8.18 12.22 -10.03
N LEU A 106 -8.13 11.02 -10.60
CA LEU A 106 -7.40 10.76 -11.85
C LEU A 106 -8.18 11.23 -13.06
N GLU A 107 -7.51 11.81 -14.05
CA GLU A 107 -8.03 11.91 -15.40
C GLU A 107 -8.05 10.53 -16.08
N PRO A 108 -8.85 10.35 -17.14
CA PRO A 108 -9.06 9.04 -17.74
C PRO A 108 -7.78 8.42 -18.31
N ALA A 109 -6.88 9.25 -18.85
CA ALA A 109 -5.59 8.82 -19.37
C ALA A 109 -4.68 8.28 -18.26
N ASP A 110 -4.60 8.97 -17.13
CA ASP A 110 -3.80 8.54 -15.99
C ASP A 110 -4.39 7.30 -15.32
N ALA A 111 -5.72 7.23 -15.17
CA ALA A 111 -6.39 6.03 -14.69
C ALA A 111 -6.09 4.81 -15.57
N ARG A 112 -6.02 4.98 -16.89
CA ARG A 112 -5.64 3.93 -17.84
C ARG A 112 -4.20 3.50 -17.66
N ALA A 113 -3.27 4.44 -17.52
CA ALA A 113 -1.86 4.12 -17.31
C ALA A 113 -1.63 3.35 -15.99
N VAL A 114 -2.32 3.74 -14.92
CA VAL A 114 -2.28 3.02 -13.63
C VAL A 114 -2.90 1.63 -13.76
N LEU A 115 -4.02 1.50 -14.48
CA LEU A 115 -4.67 0.21 -14.73
C LEU A 115 -3.72 -0.74 -15.45
N GLU A 116 -3.09 -0.31 -16.55
CA GLU A 116 -2.17 -1.13 -17.35
C GLU A 116 -1.00 -1.63 -16.51
N TYR A 117 -0.37 -0.73 -15.72
CA TYR A 117 0.66 -1.10 -14.76
C TYR A 117 0.16 -2.17 -13.78
N TYR A 118 -0.98 -1.93 -13.15
CA TYR A 118 -1.48 -2.80 -12.09
C TYR A 118 -1.93 -4.17 -12.61
N GLU A 119 -2.46 -4.24 -13.83
CA GLU A 119 -2.80 -5.52 -14.47
C GLU A 119 -1.58 -6.33 -14.88
N ALA A 120 -0.47 -5.68 -15.24
CA ALA A 120 0.80 -6.33 -15.52
C ALA A 120 1.43 -6.91 -14.24
N GLU A 121 1.38 -6.18 -13.14
CA GLU A 121 1.95 -6.60 -11.84
C GLU A 121 1.11 -7.66 -11.13
N TYR A 122 -0.22 -7.68 -11.34
CA TYR A 122 -1.15 -8.63 -10.70
C TYR A 122 -1.93 -9.45 -11.75
N PRO A 123 -1.37 -10.59 -12.21
CA PRO A 123 -2.04 -11.48 -13.16
C PRO A 123 -3.38 -12.00 -12.64
N LYS A 124 -4.35 -12.23 -13.53
CA LYS A 124 -5.74 -12.62 -13.17
C LYS A 124 -5.85 -13.72 -12.11
N ARG A 125 -4.97 -14.73 -12.17
CA ARG A 125 -4.94 -15.88 -11.26
C ARG A 125 -4.48 -15.56 -9.82
N GLU A 126 -3.84 -14.41 -9.62
CA GLU A 126 -3.25 -13.97 -8.34
C GLU A 126 -4.05 -12.83 -7.69
N ARG A 127 -5.11 -12.33 -8.34
CA ARG A 127 -5.91 -11.18 -7.85
C ARG A 127 -6.83 -11.58 -6.69
N LEU A 128 -6.65 -10.96 -5.52
CA LEU A 128 -7.58 -11.04 -4.40
C LEU A 128 -8.69 -9.98 -4.53
N PRO A 129 -9.71 -9.98 -3.64
CA PRO A 129 -10.81 -9.01 -3.69
C PRO A 129 -10.35 -7.55 -3.75
N ALA A 130 -9.32 -7.17 -2.98
CA ALA A 130 -8.78 -5.80 -3.00
C ALA A 130 -8.24 -5.41 -4.39
N GLN A 131 -7.48 -6.30 -5.05
CA GLN A 131 -6.97 -6.06 -6.41
C GLN A 131 -8.12 -5.97 -7.41
N LYS A 132 -9.12 -6.84 -7.31
CA LYS A 132 -10.30 -6.81 -8.19
C LYS A 132 -11.07 -5.49 -8.05
N THR A 133 -11.23 -4.98 -6.82
CA THR A 133 -11.87 -3.68 -6.56
C THR A 133 -11.07 -2.53 -7.17
N ALA A 134 -9.75 -2.48 -6.96
CA ALA A 134 -8.90 -1.44 -7.53
C ALA A 134 -8.96 -1.43 -9.07
N ILE A 135 -8.84 -2.61 -9.70
CA ILE A 135 -8.93 -2.78 -11.16
C ILE A 135 -10.29 -2.31 -11.69
N LYS A 136 -11.38 -2.70 -11.02
CA LYS A 136 -12.73 -2.29 -11.42
C LYS A 136 -12.85 -0.77 -11.39
N ARG A 137 -12.45 -0.12 -10.29
CA ARG A 137 -12.54 1.34 -10.14
C ARG A 137 -11.67 2.08 -11.15
N LEU A 138 -10.43 1.62 -11.37
CA LEU A 138 -9.55 2.18 -12.39
C LEU A 138 -10.12 2.03 -13.80
N ALA A 139 -10.70 0.87 -14.13
CA ALA A 139 -11.32 0.63 -15.43
C ALA A 139 -12.59 1.45 -15.66
N GLU A 140 -13.35 1.74 -14.60
CA GLU A 140 -14.48 2.68 -14.65
C GLU A 140 -13.96 4.11 -14.87
N ARG A 141 -12.94 4.53 -14.10
CA ARG A 141 -12.36 5.87 -14.21
C ARG A 141 -11.68 6.14 -15.55
N ALA A 142 -11.08 5.13 -16.17
CA ALA A 142 -10.42 5.22 -17.47
C ALA A 142 -11.38 5.34 -18.69
N LYS A 143 -12.70 5.27 -18.44
CA LYS A 143 -13.76 5.36 -19.46
C LYS A 143 -14.63 6.59 -19.31
N SER A 144 -14.81 7.07 -18.09
CA SER A 144 -15.45 8.36 -17.77
C SER A 144 -14.63 9.53 -18.29
#